data_AF-A0A1W5D6H5-F1
#
_entry.id   AF-A0A1W5D6H5-F1
#
_cell.length_a   1.000
_cell.length_b   1.000
_cell.length_c   1.000
_cell.angle_alpha   90.00
_cell.angle_beta   90.00
_cell.angle_gamma   90.00
#
_symmetry.space_group_name_H-M   'P 1'
#
loop_
_entity.id
_entity.type
_entity.pdbx_description
1 polymer ?
#
loop_
_entity_poly.entity_id
_entity_poly.type
_entity_poly.pdbx_seq_one_letter_code
_entity_poly.pdbx_strand_id
1 'polypeptide(L)' 'MAEAEAMYRRALEGSEKAWGPEHTSTLGTVHNLGNLYKDQGKMAEAEAMYRRALEGLEKAQDGRSGSHVSTGVGRV' A
#
# COMPACT_ATOMS: atom_id res chain seq x y z
N MET A 1 5.86 -21.92 4.10
CA MET A 1 4.69 -21.02 4.02
C MET A 1 4.61 -20.08 5.22
N ALA A 2 4.55 -20.59 6.47
CA ALA A 2 4.45 -19.76 7.68
C ALA A 2 5.69 -18.85 7.92
N GLU A 3 6.90 -19.32 7.60
CA GLU A 3 8.12 -18.51 7.76
C GLU A 3 8.14 -17.29 6.82
N ALA A 4 7.70 -17.47 5.57
CA ALA A 4 7.59 -16.36 4.61
C ALA A 4 6.58 -15.31 5.08
N GLU A 5 5.44 -15.75 5.64
CA GLU A 5 4.43 -14.84 6.19
C GLU A 5 4.98 -14.02 7.35
N ALA A 6 5.71 -14.66 8.27
CA ALA A 6 6.34 -13.97 9.39
C ALA A 6 7.40 -12.95 8.93
N MET A 7 8.21 -13.30 7.92
CA MET A 7 9.20 -12.39 7.33
C MET A 7 8.53 -11.17 6.68
N TYR A 8 7.48 -11.38 5.87
CA TYR A 8 6.77 -10.26 5.25
C TYR A 8 6.04 -9.38 6.26
N ARG A 9 5.46 -9.95 7.33
CA ARG A 9 4.87 -9.14 8.41
C ARG A 9 5.91 -8.27 9.11
N ARG A 10 7.10 -8.82 9.39
CA ARG A 10 8.20 -8.06 9.99
C ARG A 10 8.72 -6.96 9.05
N ALA A 11 8.84 -7.27 7.76
CA ALA A 11 9.22 -6.29 6.75
C ALA A 11 8.17 -5.18 6.60
N LEU A 12 6.89 -5.53 6.69
CA LEU A 12 5.78 -4.59 6.65
C LEU A 12 5.84 -3.62 7.83
N GLU A 13 5.98 -4.12 9.05
CA GLU A 13 6.09 -3.28 10.25
C GLU A 13 7.29 -2.32 10.17
N GLY A 14 8.44 -2.81 9.68
CA GLY A 14 9.62 -1.97 9.46
C GLY A 14 9.39 -0.89 8.40
N SER A 15 8.71 -1.24 7.31
CA SER A 15 8.41 -0.31 6.22
C SER A 15 7.39 0.75 6.65
N GLU A 16 6.35 0.36 7.40
CA GLU A 16 5.36 1.28 7.98
C GLU A 16 6.00 2.27 8.94
N LYS A 17 6.93 1.81 9.79
CA LYS A 17 7.66 2.69 10.72
C LYS A 17 8.60 3.66 10.02
N ALA A 18 9.30 3.23 8.98
CA ALA A 18 10.31 4.04 8.32
C ALA A 18 9.74 4.99 7.25
N TRP A 19 8.71 4.56 6.53
CA TRP A 19 8.18 5.28 5.36
C TRP A 19 6.70 5.64 5.46
N GLY A 20 5.97 5.02 6.39
CA GLY A 20 4.53 5.17 6.53
C GLY A 20 3.72 4.10 5.79
N PRO A 21 2.42 3.98 6.13
CA PRO A 21 1.53 2.95 5.58
C PRO A 21 1.18 3.15 4.11
N GLU A 22 1.26 4.38 3.60
CA GLU A 22 0.89 4.75 2.22
C GLU A 22 2.10 4.78 1.28
N HIS A 23 3.31 4.54 1.80
CA HIS A 23 4.49 4.54 0.96
C HIS A 23 4.48 3.36 -0.02
N THR A 24 4.88 3.59 -1.28
CA THR A 24 4.85 2.59 -2.34
C THR A 24 5.59 1.29 -1.97
N SER A 25 6.72 1.39 -1.24
CA SER A 25 7.47 0.22 -0.76
C SER A 25 6.71 -0.58 0.31
N THR A 26 5.99 0.11 1.19
CA THR A 26 5.13 -0.52 2.20
C THR A 26 3.98 -1.26 1.52
N LEU A 27 3.33 -0.61 0.54
CA LEU A 27 2.23 -1.19 -0.24
C LEU A 27 2.69 -2.38 -1.09
N GLY A 28 3.91 -2.34 -1.63
CA GLY A 28 4.52 -3.49 -2.30
C GLY A 28 4.70 -4.69 -1.37
N THR A 29 5.04 -4.46 -0.11
CA THR A 29 5.13 -5.52 0.91
C THR A 29 3.77 -6.12 1.23
N VAL A 30 2.72 -5.30 1.33
CA VAL A 30 1.32 -5.76 1.49
C VAL A 30 0.89 -6.61 0.29
N HIS A 31 1.20 -6.19 -0.94
CA HIS A 31 0.89 -6.96 -2.15
C HIS A 31 1.56 -8.34 -2.16
N ASN A 32 2.82 -8.43 -1.71
CA ASN A 32 3.54 -9.71 -1.61
C ASN A 32 2.94 -10.66 -0.57
N LEU A 33 2.41 -10.13 0.54
CA LEU A 33 1.59 -10.91 1.48
C LEU A 33 0.33 -11.46 0.82
N GLY A 34 -0.34 -10.66 -0.03
CA GLY A 34 -1.48 -11.10 -0.82
C GLY A 34 -1.15 -12.28 -1.74
N ASN A 35 -0.02 -12.22 -2.45
CA ASN A 35 0.46 -13.32 -3.28
C ASN A 35 0.70 -14.59 -2.46
N LEU A 36 1.38 -14.47 -1.31
CA LEU A 36 1.64 -15.60 -0.43
C LEU A 36 0.35 -16.25 0.08
N TYR A 37 -0.68 -15.46 0.40
CA TYR A 37 -1.99 -15.99 0.82
C TYR A 37 -2.72 -16.70 -0.33
N LYS A 38 -2.62 -16.16 -1.54
CA LYS A 38 -3.17 -16.79 -2.74
C LYS A 38 -2.53 -18.15 -2.99
N ASP A 39 -1.21 -18.26 -2.88
CA ASP A 39 -0.45 -19.51 -2.98
C ASP A 39 -0.81 -20.53 -1.88
N GLN A 40 -1.29 -20.06 -0.72
CA GLN A 40 -1.81 -20.90 0.36
C GLN A 40 -3.28 -21.30 0.18
N GLY A 41 -3.97 -20.83 -0.87
CA GLY A 41 -5.41 -21.02 -1.07
C GLY A 41 -6.30 -20.14 -0.19
N LYS A 42 -5.71 -19.18 0.55
CA LYS A 42 -6.40 -18.26 1.45
C LYS A 42 -6.89 -17.03 0.69
N MET A 43 -7.90 -17.23 -0.15
CA MET A 43 -8.39 -16.17 -1.05
C MET A 43 -8.91 -14.93 -0.31
N ALA A 44 -9.59 -15.10 0.83
CA ALA A 44 -10.11 -13.97 1.62
C ALA A 44 -8.97 -13.09 2.20
N GLU A 45 -7.91 -13.72 2.72
CA GLU A 45 -6.73 -13.01 3.23
C GLU A 45 -5.96 -12.33 2.09
N ALA A 46 -5.83 -12.99 0.94
CA ALA A 46 -5.20 -12.42 -0.25
C ALA A 46 -5.94 -11.17 -0.74
N GLU A 47 -7.27 -11.25 -0.85
CA GLU A 47 -8.11 -10.14 -1.30
C GLU A 47 -8.03 -8.94 -0.36
N ALA A 48 -8.01 -9.18 0.96
CA ALA A 48 -7.84 -8.11 1.95
C ALA A 48 -6.50 -7.38 1.78
N MET A 49 -5.41 -8.12 1.51
CA MET A 49 -4.10 -7.53 1.26
C MET A 49 -4.08 -6.72 -0.04
N TYR A 50 -4.65 -7.24 -1.13
CA TYR A 50 -4.71 -6.51 -2.39
C TYR A 50 -5.55 -5.24 -2.30
N ARG A 51 -6.70 -5.28 -1.62
CA ARG A 51 -7.54 -4.09 -1.39
C ARG A 51 -6.78 -3.02 -0.62
N ARG A 52 -6.13 -3.40 0.48
CA ARG A 52 -5.30 -2.47 1.26
C ARG A 52 -4.19 -1.84 0.43
N ALA A 53 -3.52 -2.63 -0.42
CA ALA A 53 -2.46 -2.12 -1.29
C ALA A 53 -2.98 -1.15 -2.35
N LEU A 54 -4.15 -1.43 -2.94
CA LEU A 54 -4.82 -0.57 -3.91
C LEU A 54 -5.26 0.75 -3.28
N GLU A 55 -5.98 0.70 -2.16
CA GLU A 55 -6.47 1.89 -1.46
C GLU A 55 -5.31 2.79 -1.03
N GLY A 56 -4.19 2.21 -0.57
CA GLY A 56 -3.00 2.98 -0.23
C GLY A 56 -2.30 3.59 -1.44
N LEU A 57 -2.30 2.91 -2.59
CA LEU A 57 -1.73 3.46 -3.83
C LEU A 57 -2.57 4.62 -4.35
N GLU A 58 -3.90 4.51 -4.28
CA GLU A 58 -4.82 5.58 -4.66
C GLU A 58 -4.59 6.83 -3.79
N LYS A 59 -4.44 6.67 -2.47
CA LYS A 59 -4.15 7.80 -1.57
C LYS A 59 -2.76 8.38 -1.79
N ALA A 60 -1.75 7.55 -2.02
CA ALA A 60 -0.41 8.00 -2.35
C ALA A 60 -0.36 8.79 -3.67
N GLN A 61 -1.24 8.46 -4.62
CA GLN A 61 -1.40 9.18 -5.89
C GLN A 61 -2.24 10.45 -5.74
N ASP A 62 -3.33 10.42 -4.97
CA ASP A 62 -4.18 11.58 -4.68
C ASP A 62 -3.40 12.70 -3.97
N GLY A 63 -2.62 12.34 -2.93
CA GLY A 63 -1.71 13.26 -2.27
C GLY A 63 -0.63 13.85 -3.18
N ARG A 64 -0.32 13.18 -4.31
CA ARG A 64 0.62 13.65 -5.34
C ARG A 64 -0.07 14.50 -6.43
N SER A 65 -1.38 14.35 -6.60
CA SER A 65 -2.18 15.07 -7.60
C SER A 65 -2.71 16.41 -7.08
N GLY A 66 -2.78 16.61 -5.77
CA GLY A 66 -3.18 17.87 -5.13
C GLY A 66 -2.27 19.09 -5.40
N SER A 67 -1.10 18.92 -6.02
CA SER A 67 -0.16 20.01 -6.33
C SER A 67 -0.42 20.77 -7.66
N HIS A 68 -1.59 20.63 -8.28
CA HIS A 68 -1.96 21.36 -9.52
C HIS A 68 -3.19 22.29 -9.38
N VAL A 69 -3.48 22.85 -8.20
CA VAL A 69 -4.41 24.00 -8.11
C VAL A 69 -3.63 25.33 -8.21
N SER A 70 -3.11 25.62 -9.41
CA SER A 70 -2.55 26.94 -9.72
C SER A 70 -3.69 27.94 -9.95
N THR A 71 -4.01 28.62 -8.85
CA THR A 71 -4.24 30.07 -8.74
C THR A 71 -5.34 30.69 -9.62
N GLY A 72 -6.41 31.10 -8.95
CA GLY A 72 -7.39 32.02 -9.51
C GLY A 72 -6.74 33.33 -9.97
N VAL A 73 -6.98 33.69 -11.22
CA VAL A 73 -6.85 35.06 -11.70
C VAL A 73 -8.25 35.66 -11.69
N GLY A 74 -8.64 36.20 -10.53
CA GLY A 74 -9.62 37.27 -10.50
C GLY A 74 -8.92 38.54 -10.96
N ARG A 75 -9.18 38.97 -12.21
CA ARG A 75 -8.90 40.36 -12.61
C ARG A 75 -10.15 41.18 -12.37
N VAL A 76 -9.90 42.33 -11.75
CA VAL A 76 -10.77 43.50 -11.57
C VAL A 76 -11.40 43.98 -12.87
#